data_AF-A0A5C4WVF8-F1
#
_entry.id   AF-A0A5C4WVF8-F1
#
_cell.length_a   1.000
_cell.length_b   1.000
_cell.length_c   1.000
_cell.angle_alpha   90.00
_cell.angle_beta   90.00
_cell.angle_gamma   90.00
#
_symmetry.space_group_name_H-M   'P 1'
#
loop_
_entity.id
_entity.type
_entity.pdbx_description
1 polymer ?
#
loop_
_entity_poly.entity_id
_entity_poly.type
_entity_poly.pdbx_seq_one_letter_code
_entity_poly.pdbx_strand_id
1 'polypeptide(L)'
;MAEIFIAAATMVLGGGAAAAVNKRQKKKREAFTAQFGSFEEFRRAADPDRIRAIRDDQGELVAVKVVRQEYPGIPLEYATRFVKQL
;
A
#
# COMPACT_ATOMS: atom_id res chain seq x y z
N MET A 1 28.80 6.84 -6.17
CA MET A 1 27.60 7.65 -6.41
C MET A 1 27.00 7.19 -7.72
N ALA A 2 25.86 6.50 -7.68
CA ALA A 2 25.11 6.14 -8.88
C ALA A 2 23.63 6.16 -8.51
N GLU A 3 23.06 7.36 -8.50
CA GLU A 3 21.63 7.59 -8.40
C GLU A 3 21.01 7.27 -9.76
N ILE A 4 20.42 6.08 -9.87
CA ILE A 4 19.62 5.69 -11.04
C ILE A 4 18.17 6.06 -10.74
N PHE A 5 17.83 7.32 -11.03
CA PHE A 5 16.45 7.77 -11.14
C PHE A 5 15.84 7.18 -12.43
N ILE A 6 15.03 6.13 -12.31
CA ILE A 6 14.22 5.52 -13.38
C ILE A 6 12.89 5.11 -12.71
N ALA A 7 11.70 5.43 -13.17
CA ALA A 7 11.25 6.16 -14.34
C ALA A 7 9.79 6.60 -14.12
N ALA A 8 9.41 7.58 -14.93
CA ALA A 8 8.08 8.10 -15.14
C ALA A 8 6.99 7.01 -15.24
N ALA A 9 5.87 7.24 -14.57
CA ALA A 9 4.58 6.70 -14.95
C ALA A 9 3.52 7.79 -14.78
N THR A 10 3.52 8.70 -15.75
CA THR A 10 2.41 9.60 -16.05
C THR A 10 1.18 8.74 -16.37
N MET A 11 0.12 8.85 -15.56
CA MET A 11 -1.20 8.36 -16.00
C MET A 11 -2.29 9.28 -15.46
N VAL A 12 -2.62 10.26 -16.31
CA VAL A 12 -3.83 11.08 -16.23
C VAL A 12 -5.01 10.24 -16.72
N LEU A 13 -5.97 9.93 -15.84
CA LEU A 13 -7.34 9.53 -16.15
C LEU A 13 -8.20 9.99 -14.96
N GLY A 14 -9.09 10.99 -15.03
CA GLY A 14 -10.03 11.29 -16.10
C GLY A 14 -11.45 10.96 -15.62
N GLY A 15 -12.05 11.86 -14.83
CA GLY A 15 -13.49 12.19 -14.72
C GLY A 15 -14.60 11.14 -14.46
N GLY A 16 -14.44 9.84 -14.75
CA GLY A 16 -15.55 8.86 -14.73
C GLY A 16 -15.41 7.72 -13.71
N ALA A 17 -14.42 7.79 -12.82
CA ALA A 17 -13.89 6.61 -12.13
C ALA A 17 -14.61 6.21 -10.83
N ALA A 18 -15.50 7.02 -10.24
CA ALA A 18 -15.97 6.77 -8.87
C ALA A 18 -16.73 5.44 -8.68
N ALA A 19 -17.63 5.08 -9.61
CA ALA A 19 -18.44 3.85 -9.50
C ALA A 19 -17.65 2.58 -9.87
N ALA A 20 -16.77 2.64 -10.87
CA ALA A 20 -15.93 1.52 -11.28
C ALA A 20 -14.79 1.26 -10.27
N VAL A 21 -14.23 2.31 -9.66
CA VAL A 21 -13.24 2.21 -8.58
C VAL A 21 -13.84 1.47 -7.39
N ASN A 22 -15.10 1.71 -7.04
CA ASN A 22 -15.73 1.07 -5.89
C ASN A 22 -15.87 -0.45 -6.05
N LYS A 23 -16.33 -0.94 -7.21
CA LYS A 23 -16.38 -2.39 -7.49
C LYS A 23 -14.99 -3.03 -7.53
N ARG A 24 -14.00 -2.35 -8.12
CA ARG A 24 -12.61 -2.85 -8.17
C ARG A 24 -11.96 -2.88 -6.79
N GLN A 25 -12.20 -1.87 -5.97
CA GLN A 25 -11.71 -1.83 -4.59
C GLN A 25 -12.37 -2.91 -3.73
N LYS A 26 -13.68 -3.15 -3.90
CA LYS A 26 -14.36 -4.26 -3.21
C LYS A 26 -13.72 -5.60 -3.56
N LYS A 27 -13.54 -5.89 -4.86
CA LYS A 27 -12.90 -7.13 -5.33
C LYS A 27 -11.46 -7.29 -4.82
N LYS A 28 -10.70 -6.19 -4.76
CA LYS A 28 -9.33 -6.18 -4.20
C LYS A 28 -9.31 -6.43 -2.70
N ARG A 29 -10.28 -5.86 -1.96
CA ARG A 29 -10.44 -6.10 -0.53
C ARG A 29 -10.83 -7.54 -0.25
N GLU A 30 -11.73 -8.11 -1.05
CA GLU A 30 -12.10 -9.52 -0.97
C GLU A 30 -10.90 -10.44 -1.25
N ALA A 31 -10.06 -10.11 -2.24
CA ALA A 31 -8.84 -10.84 -2.52
C ALA A 31 -7.81 -10.73 -1.38
N PHE A 32 -7.66 -9.54 -0.76
CA PHE A 32 -6.79 -9.35 0.39
C PHE A 32 -7.29 -10.14 1.62
N THR A 33 -8.59 -10.08 1.89
CA THR A 33 -9.20 -10.88 2.97
C THR A 33 -9.08 -12.38 2.69
N ALA A 34 -9.15 -12.82 1.44
CA ALA A 34 -8.93 -14.22 1.09
C ALA A 34 -7.46 -14.65 1.26
N GLN A 35 -6.51 -13.74 1.04
CA GLN A 35 -5.07 -14.04 1.12
C GLN A 35 -4.51 -13.98 2.54
N PHE A 36 -4.90 -12.96 3.32
CA PHE A 36 -4.38 -12.76 4.68
C PHE A 36 -5.40 -13.04 5.77
N GLY A 37 -6.71 -13.02 5.49
CA GLY A 37 -7.76 -13.27 6.48
C GLY A 37 -7.96 -12.13 7.50
N SER A 38 -6.88 -11.52 7.99
CA SER A 38 -6.91 -10.49 9.04
C SER A 38 -5.69 -9.56 8.99
N PHE A 39 -5.75 -8.46 9.75
CA PHE A 39 -4.64 -7.51 9.91
C PHE A 39 -3.41 -8.15 10.59
N GLU A 40 -3.61 -9.09 11.53
CA GLU A 40 -2.51 -9.73 12.25
C GLU A 40 -1.67 -10.64 11.35
N GLU A 41 -2.30 -11.39 10.46
CA GLU A 41 -1.62 -12.23 9.49
C GLU A 41 -0.83 -11.38 8.48
N PHE A 42 -1.42 -10.25 8.03
CA PHE A 42 -0.68 -9.26 7.25
C PHE A 42 0.52 -8.72 8.03
N ARG A 43 0.37 -8.37 9.31
CA ARG A 43 1.47 -7.85 10.15
C ARG A 43 2.60 -8.87 10.30
N ARG A 44 2.31 -10.17 10.35
CA ARG A 44 3.32 -11.24 10.41
C ARG A 44 4.04 -11.45 9.09
N ALA A 45 3.34 -11.26 7.96
CA ALA A 45 3.93 -11.38 6.63
C ALA A 45 4.72 -10.13 6.21
N ALA A 46 4.35 -8.96 6.74
CA ALA A 46 5.01 -7.70 6.48
C ALA A 46 6.38 -7.60 7.18
N ASP A 47 7.32 -6.93 6.53
CA ASP A 47 8.64 -6.63 7.09
C ASP A 47 8.58 -5.27 7.84
N PRO A 48 8.47 -5.27 9.18
CA PRO A 48 8.31 -4.03 9.95
C PRO A 48 9.57 -3.16 9.93
N ASP A 49 10.76 -3.76 9.88
CA ASP A 49 12.04 -3.04 9.95
C ASP A 49 12.28 -2.26 8.66
N ARG A 50 11.99 -2.87 7.50
CA ARG A 50 12.07 -2.18 6.22
C ARG A 50 11.09 -1.01 6.14
N ILE A 51 9.83 -1.21 6.54
CA ILE A 51 8.82 -0.15 6.47
C ILE A 51 9.11 0.96 7.48
N ARG A 52 9.68 0.64 8.65
CA ARG A 52 10.15 1.63 9.62
C ARG A 52 11.27 2.48 9.02
N ALA A 53 12.28 1.85 8.40
CA ALA A 53 13.38 2.58 7.76
C ALA A 53 12.88 3.55 6.67
N ILE A 54 11.92 3.11 5.84
CA ILE A 54 11.31 3.97 4.80
C ILE A 54 10.52 5.11 5.44
N ARG A 55 9.80 4.87 6.53
CA ARG A 55 9.07 5.93 7.24
C ARG A 55 10.01 6.98 7.80
N ASP A 56 11.10 6.56 8.43
CA ASP A 56 12.04 7.47 9.08
C ASP A 56 12.87 8.27 8.06
N ASP A 57 13.14 7.68 6.88
CA ASP A 57 13.91 8.31 5.79
C ASP A 57 13.04 9.19 4.85
N GLN A 58 11.84 8.72 4.49
CA GLN A 58 11.01 9.32 3.43
C GLN A 58 9.64 9.81 3.91
N GLY A 59 9.29 9.55 5.17
CA GLY A 59 8.06 9.98 5.82
C GLY A 59 6.90 8.99 5.76
N GLU A 60 5.90 9.24 6.60
CA GLU A 60 4.74 8.35 6.81
C GLU A 60 3.95 8.07 5.52
N LEU A 61 3.69 9.11 4.72
CA LEU A 61 2.89 8.95 3.50
C LEU A 61 3.57 8.05 2.46
N VAL A 62 4.90 8.12 2.37
CA VAL A 62 5.68 7.28 1.45
C VAL A 62 5.67 5.83 1.94
N ALA A 63 5.88 5.61 3.25
CA ALA A 63 5.78 4.28 3.85
C ALA A 63 4.40 3.62 3.61
N VAL A 64 3.31 4.38 3.80
CA VAL A 64 1.95 3.88 3.51
C VAL A 64 1.79 3.53 2.03
N LYS A 65 2.35 4.33 1.12
CA LYS A 65 2.30 4.06 -0.32
C LYS A 65 3.06 2.78 -0.67
N VAL A 66 4.25 2.57 -0.11
CA VAL A 66 5.06 1.36 -0.31
C VAL A 66 4.30 0.12 0.18
N VAL A 67 3.70 0.16 1.37
CA VAL A 67 2.88 -0.95 1.89
C VAL A 67 1.75 -1.30 0.91
N ARG A 68 1.08 -0.31 0.32
CA ARG A 68 -0.01 -0.57 -0.65
C ARG A 68 0.48 -1.07 -2.00
N GLN A 69 1.75 -0.86 -2.34
CA GLN A 69 2.39 -1.40 -3.54
C GLN A 69 2.82 -2.85 -3.35
N GLU A 70 3.45 -3.15 -2.21
CA GLU A 70 3.88 -4.52 -1.86
C GLU A 70 2.69 -5.45 -1.57
N TYR A 71 1.61 -4.91 -0.98
CA TYR A 71 0.41 -5.65 -0.62
C TYR A 71 -0.80 -5.14 -1.42
N PRO A 72 -0.92 -5.50 -2.71
CA PRO A 72 -1.97 -4.98 -3.57
C PRO A 72 -3.35 -5.39 -3.06
N GLY A 73 -4.18 -4.38 -2.78
CA GLY A 73 -5.55 -4.59 -2.29
C GLY A 73 -5.72 -4.47 -0.79
N ILE A 74 -4.65 -4.24 -0.03
CA ILE A 74 -4.76 -3.87 1.38
C ILE A 74 -5.64 -2.62 1.54
N PRO A 75 -6.60 -2.62 2.49
CA PRO A 75 -7.34 -1.43 2.88
C PRO A 75 -6.37 -0.32 3.31
N LEU A 76 -6.65 0.92 2.90
CA LEU A 76 -5.83 2.07 3.28
C LEU A 76 -5.71 2.19 4.80
N GLU A 77 -6.81 1.96 5.53
CA GLU A 77 -6.83 1.95 6.99
C GLU A 77 -5.80 0.97 7.59
N TYR A 78 -5.66 -0.22 7.03
CA TYR A 78 -4.71 -1.22 7.52
C TYR A 78 -3.27 -0.84 7.18
N ALA A 79 -3.00 -0.32 5.98
CA ALA A 79 -1.68 0.19 5.64
C ALA A 79 -1.27 1.36 6.56
N THR A 80 -2.17 2.31 6.79
CA THR A 80 -1.93 3.44 7.70
C THR A 80 -1.75 2.97 9.14
N ARG A 81 -2.59 2.05 9.62
CA ARG A 81 -2.48 1.49 10.97
C ARG A 81 -1.15 0.77 11.17
N PHE A 82 -0.70 0.00 10.18
CA PHE A 82 0.57 -0.69 10.23
C PHE A 82 1.73 0.27 10.40
N VAL A 83 1.84 1.28 9.53
CA VAL A 83 2.92 2.28 9.57
C VAL A 83 2.91 3.08 10.88
N LYS A 84 1.74 3.39 11.43
CA LYS A 84 1.59 4.06 12.72
C LYS A 84 1.97 3.20 13.94
N GLN A 85 1.96 1.88 13.79
CA GLN A 85 2.33 0.93 14.85
C GLN A 85 3.81 0.50 14.79
N LEU A 86 4.58 1.02 13.83
CA LEU A 86 6.03 0.90 13.78
C LEU A 86 6.68 2.02 14.60
#